data_AF-A0A4P5ZAH3-F1
#
_entry.id   AF-A0A4P5ZAH3-F1
#
_cell.length_a   1.000
_cell.length_b   1.000
_cell.length_c   1.000
_cell.angle_alpha   90.00
_cell.angle_beta   90.00
_cell.angle_gamma   90.00
#
_symmetry.space_group_name_H-M   'P 1'
#
loop_
_entity.id
_entity.type
_entity.pdbx_description
1 polymer ?
#
loop_
_entity_poly.entity_id
_entity_poly.type
_entity_poly.pdbx_seq_one_letter_code
_entity_poly.pdbx_strand_id
1 'polypeptide(L)'
;MSDYVLAEAYFALQSYNEMPKAEALTVLASFVQHSGVTVTSVARQVLALPGLATTKPGFVDRLIHGATHSAGHTLVTFEKAAKKLPGTFLLPAS
;
A
#
# COMPACT_ATOMS: atom_id res chain seq x y z
N MET A 1 4.79 -13.33 5.91
CA MET A 1 3.78 -12.53 6.63
C MET A 1 3.30 -11.47 5.65
N SER A 2 2.03 -11.48 5.25
CA SER A 2 1.56 -10.58 4.19
C SER A 2 1.20 -9.22 4.77
N ASP A 3 1.65 -8.16 4.11
CA ASP A 3 1.30 -6.78 4.47
C ASP A 3 -0.18 -6.44 4.18
N TYR A 4 -0.99 -7.44 3.79
CA TYR A 4 -2.44 -7.31 3.59
C TYR A 4 -3.17 -6.92 4.87
N VAL A 5 -2.65 -7.28 6.04
CA VAL A 5 -3.21 -6.82 7.32
C VAL A 5 -3.20 -5.29 7.42
N LEU A 6 -2.20 -4.61 6.85
CA LEU A 6 -2.20 -3.14 6.79
C LEU A 6 -3.24 -2.59 5.82
N ALA A 7 -3.51 -3.31 4.72
CA ALA A 7 -4.57 -2.92 3.79
C ALA A 7 -5.96 -3.09 4.41
N GLU A 8 -6.18 -4.17 5.18
CA GLU A 8 -7.42 -4.40 5.94
C GLU A 8 -7.62 -3.34 7.02
N ALA A 9 -6.58 -3.05 7.81
CA ALA A 9 -6.63 -2.00 8.84
C ALA A 9 -6.89 -0.62 8.21
N TYR A 10 -6.23 -0.31 7.09
CA TYR A 10 -6.48 0.92 6.33
C TYR A 10 -7.93 1.03 5.82
N PHE A 11 -8.47 -0.07 5.31
CA PHE A 11 -9.86 -0.12 4.86
C PHE A 11 -10.82 0.07 6.04
N ALA A 12 -10.58 -0.62 7.16
CA ALA A 12 -11.41 -0.51 8.36
C ALA A 12 -11.45 0.93 8.91
N LEU A 13 -10.29 1.61 9.00
CA LEU A 13 -10.20 3.00 9.44
C LEU A 13 -11.02 3.94 8.54
N GLN A 14 -10.96 3.76 7.22
CA GLN A 14 -11.71 4.63 6.31
C GLN A 14 -13.20 4.30 6.25
N SER A 15 -13.57 3.02 6.28
CA SER A 15 -14.94 2.58 6.03
C SER A 15 -15.80 2.51 7.29
N TYR A 16 -15.23 2.20 8.45
CA TYR A 16 -15.98 2.05 9.70
C TYR A 16 -15.72 3.17 10.70
N ASN A 17 -14.55 3.79 10.64
CA ASN A 17 -14.24 4.96 11.48
C ASN A 17 -14.34 6.28 10.72
N GLU A 18 -14.73 6.25 9.44
CA GLU A 18 -14.86 7.41 8.54
C GLU A 18 -13.59 8.29 8.52
N MET A 19 -12.44 7.69 8.85
CA MET A 19 -11.19 8.40 9.04
C MET A 19 -10.66 8.89 7.69
N PRO A 20 -10.29 10.18 7.56
CA PRO A 20 -9.67 10.68 6.35
C PRO A 20 -8.40 9.90 5.99
N LYS A 21 -8.19 9.67 4.69
CA LYS A 21 -7.04 8.90 4.18
C LYS A 21 -5.69 9.31 4.78
N ALA A 22 -5.42 10.62 4.90
CA ALA A 22 -4.16 11.12 5.45
C ALA A 22 -3.97 10.76 6.93
N GLU A 23 -5.05 10.81 7.70
CA GLU A 23 -5.05 10.45 9.12
C GLU A 23 -4.89 8.93 9.28
N ALA A 24 -5.62 8.12 8.49
CA ALA A 24 -5.49 6.67 8.52
C ALA A 24 -4.06 6.20 8.24
N LEU A 25 -3.39 6.80 7.25
CA LEU A 25 -1.99 6.48 6.94
C LEU A 25 -1.02 6.90 8.06
N THR A 26 -1.30 8.02 8.72
CA THR A 26 -0.51 8.50 9.87
C THR A 26 -0.64 7.56 11.05
N VAL A 27 -1.86 7.12 11.37
CA VAL A 27 -2.14 6.15 12.44
C VAL A 27 -1.45 4.82 12.14
N LEU A 28 -1.53 4.32 10.91
CA LEU A 28 -0.84 3.08 10.53
C LEU A 28 0.68 3.19 10.61
N ALA A 29 1.26 4.31 10.19
CA ALA A 29 2.69 4.56 10.34
C ALA A 29 3.12 4.56 11.82
N SER A 30 2.35 5.24 12.68
CA SER A 30 2.58 5.24 14.13
C SER A 30 2.42 3.84 14.73
N PHE A 31 1.39 3.10 14.32
CA PHE A 31 1.14 1.73 14.77
C PHE A 31 2.33 0.83 14.46
N VAL A 32 2.85 0.85 13.23
CA VAL A 32 4.01 0.03 12.83
C VAL A 32 5.29 0.42 13.57
N GLN A 33 5.42 1.68 14.02
CA GLN A 33 6.57 2.14 14.78
C GLN A 33 6.53 1.74 16.27
N HIS A 34 5.34 1.70 16.89
CA HIS A 34 5.23 1.63 18.36
C HIS A 34 4.58 0.34 18.90
N SER A 35 3.88 -0.45 18.08
CA SER A 35 3.05 -1.57 18.55
C SER A 35 3.78 -2.92 18.68
N GLY A 36 5.08 -2.99 18.34
CA GLY A 36 5.80 -4.27 18.24
C GLY A 36 5.37 -5.15 17.05
N VAL A 37 4.47 -4.66 16.19
CA VAL A 37 4.06 -5.37 14.97
C VAL A 37 5.20 -5.41 13.97
N THR A 38 5.46 -6.61 13.47
CA THR A 38 6.44 -6.85 12.40
C THR A 38 5.74 -6.74 11.05
N VAL A 39 6.23 -5.85 10.22
CA VAL A 39 5.83 -5.72 8.80
C VAL A 39 7.08 -5.79 7.93
N THR A 40 6.91 -6.06 6.64
CA THR A 40 8.05 -6.13 5.73
C THR A 40 8.77 -4.78 5.61
N SER A 41 10.05 -4.79 5.20
CA SER A 41 10.79 -3.56 4.91
C SER A 41 10.10 -2.72 3.83
N VAL A 42 9.47 -3.38 2.86
CA VAL A 42 8.70 -2.76 1.79
C VAL A 42 7.48 -2.02 2.34
N ALA A 43 6.69 -2.62 3.22
CA ALA A 43 5.55 -1.94 3.83
C ALA A 43 5.99 -0.71 4.64
N ARG A 44 7.12 -0.79 5.37
CA ARG A 44 7.69 0.39 6.06
C ARG A 44 8.05 1.49 5.08
N GLN A 45 8.70 1.15 3.96
CA GLN A 45 9.07 2.12 2.93
C GLN A 45 7.84 2.77 2.28
N VAL A 46 6.79 1.99 2.01
CA VAL A 46 5.53 2.51 1.47
C VAL A 46 4.89 3.49 2.45
N LEU A 47 4.77 3.14 3.74
CA LEU A 47 4.22 4.03 4.78
C LEU A 47 5.03 5.31 4.98
N ALA A 48 6.34 5.27 4.73
CA ALA A 48 7.23 6.42 4.83
C ALA A 48 7.21 7.35 3.59
N LEU A 49 6.47 7.00 2.53
CA LEU A 49 6.48 7.77 1.28
C LEU A 49 5.86 9.17 1.48
N PRO A 50 6.59 10.26 1.16
CA PRO A 50 6.02 11.61 1.22
C PRO A 50 4.80 11.75 0.29
N GLY A 51 3.73 12.36 0.80
CA GLY A 51 2.50 12.58 0.02
C GLY A 51 1.73 11.29 -0.33
N LEU A 52 1.93 10.20 0.42
CA LEU A 52 1.22 8.92 0.19
C LEU A 52 -0.31 9.06 0.15
N ALA A 53 -0.87 10.01 0.90
CA ALA A 53 -2.31 10.28 0.92
C ALA A 53 -2.86 10.72 -0.46
N THR A 54 -2.06 11.33 -1.32
CA THR A 54 -2.50 11.87 -2.62
C THR A 54 -1.81 11.21 -3.81
N THR A 55 -0.76 10.41 -3.57
CA THR A 55 -0.02 9.73 -4.65
C THR A 55 -0.86 8.69 -5.39
N LYS A 56 -0.52 8.49 -6.66
CA LYS A 56 -1.06 7.45 -7.54
C LYS A 56 0.11 6.68 -8.17
N PRO A 57 0.21 5.35 -8.01
CA PRO A 57 -0.80 4.46 -7.41
C PRO A 57 -0.84 4.58 -5.88
N GLY A 58 -1.97 4.21 -5.27
CA GLY A 58 -2.27 4.46 -3.86
C GLY A 58 -1.52 3.57 -2.88
N PHE A 59 -1.83 3.69 -1.59
CA PHE A 59 -1.20 2.92 -0.53
C PHE A 59 -1.31 1.41 -0.75
N VAL A 60 -2.52 0.90 -0.92
CA VAL A 60 -2.78 -0.54 -1.10
C VAL A 60 -2.12 -1.07 -2.37
N ASP A 61 -2.22 -0.33 -3.48
CA ASP A 61 -1.57 -0.71 -4.75
C ASP A 61 -0.05 -0.85 -4.58
N ARG A 62 0.58 0.01 -3.79
CA ARG A 62 2.01 -0.03 -3.50
C ARG A 62 2.40 -1.19 -2.59
N LEU A 63 1.53 -1.57 -1.65
CA LEU A 63 1.74 -2.79 -0.85
C LEU A 63 1.69 -4.04 -1.74
N ILE A 64 0.67 -4.13 -2.62
CA ILE A 64 0.53 -5.24 -3.57
C ILE A 64 1.75 -5.29 -4.49
N HIS A 65 2.09 -4.17 -5.13
CA HIS A 65 3.27 -4.06 -5.99
C HIS A 65 4.53 -4.49 -5.27
N GLY A 66 4.77 -3.96 -4.08
CA GLY A 66 5.97 -4.23 -3.31
C GLY A 66 6.11 -5.71 -2.92
N ALA A 67 5.01 -6.35 -2.54
CA ALA A 67 4.98 -7.79 -2.25
C ALA A 67 5.25 -8.62 -3.52
N THR A 68 4.57 -8.32 -4.64
CA THR A 68 4.78 -8.99 -5.93
C THR A 68 6.23 -8.84 -6.42
N HIS A 69 6.76 -7.61 -6.37
CA HIS A 69 8.11 -7.30 -6.83
C HIS A 69 9.18 -7.97 -5.96
N SER A 70 8.98 -8.00 -4.64
CA SER A 70 9.93 -8.67 -3.72
C SER A 70 9.98 -10.20 -3.91
N ALA A 71 8.90 -10.79 -4.43
CA ALA A 71 8.85 -12.18 -4.83
C ALA A 71 9.46 -12.44 -6.23
N GLY A 72 10.00 -11.41 -6.91
CA GLY A 72 10.55 -11.53 -8.25
C GLY A 72 9.50 -11.69 -9.35
N HIS A 73 8.27 -11.24 -9.09
CA HIS A 73 7.15 -11.36 -10.02
C HIS A 73 6.77 -10.02 -10.65
N THR A 74 6.10 -10.10 -11.79
CA THR A 74 5.48 -8.95 -12.47
C THR A 74 4.08 -8.71 -11.91
N LEU A 75 3.76 -7.47 -11.55
CA LEU A 75 2.39 -7.07 -11.21
C LEU A 75 1.55 -6.92 -12.47
N VAL A 76 0.55 -7.78 -12.65
CA VAL A 76 -0.45 -7.67 -13.71
C VAL A 76 -1.68 -6.93 -13.16
N THR A 77 -2.08 -5.81 -13.75
CA THR A 77 -3.15 -4.97 -13.19
C THR A 77 -3.88 -4.14 -14.26
N PHE A 78 -5.10 -3.68 -13.95
CA PHE A 78 -5.83 -2.67 -14.73
C PHE A 78 -5.61 -1.23 -14.20
N GLU A 79 -4.95 -1.07 -13.05
CA GLU A 79 -4.68 0.25 -12.46
C GLU A 79 -3.65 1.03 -13.29
N LYS A 80 -4.12 2.01 -14.06
CA LYS A 80 -3.29 2.79 -14.99
C LYS A 80 -2.13 3.52 -14.30
N ALA A 81 -2.30 3.94 -13.05
CA ALA A 81 -1.23 4.61 -12.31
C ALA A 81 -0.08 3.66 -11.96
N ALA A 82 -0.32 2.36 -11.89
CA ALA A 82 0.70 1.36 -11.58
C ALA A 82 1.81 1.29 -12.64
N LYS A 83 1.59 1.81 -13.87
CA LYS A 83 2.64 1.94 -14.90
C LYS A 83 3.88 2.73 -14.45
N LYS A 84 3.76 3.52 -13.38
CA LYS A 84 4.86 4.28 -12.78
C LYS A 84 5.77 3.41 -11.89
N LEU A 85 5.36 2.18 -11.59
CA LEU A 85 6.09 1.24 -10.75
C LEU A 85 6.82 0.21 -11.62
N PRO A 86 8.07 -0.15 -11.29
CA PRO A 86 8.85 -1.12 -12.06
C PRO A 86 8.20 -2.51 -12.01
N GLY A 87 8.41 -3.33 -13.05
CA GLY A 87 7.87 -4.69 -13.06
C GLY A 87 6.33 -4.75 -13.07
N THR A 88 5.68 -3.82 -13.76
CA THR A 88 4.21 -3.79 -13.91
C THR A 88 3.82 -4.04 -15.36
N PHE A 89 2.85 -4.92 -15.57
CA PHE A 89 2.17 -5.16 -16.85
C PHE A 89 0.72 -4.68 -16.76
N LEU A 90 0.37 -3.67 -17.57
CA LEU A 90 -0.98 -3.11 -17.61
C LEU A 90 -1.85 -3.91 -18.57
N LEU A 91 -2.98 -4.41 -18.09
CA LEU A 91 -3.98 -5.05 -18.92
C LEU A 91 -4.81 -4.00 -19.70
N PRO A 92 -5.18 -4.28 -20.97
CA PRO A 92 -6.09 -3.43 -21.71
C PRO A 92 -7.48 -3.44 -21.04
N ALA A 93 -8.16 -2.30 -21.01
CA ALA A 93 -9.55 -2.27 -20.57
C ALA A 93 -10.42 -3.03 -21.58
N SER A 94 -11.28 -3.93 -21.08
CA SER A 94 -12.27 -4.67 -21.86
C SER A 94 -13.38 -3.76 -22.40
#